data_AF-A0A2K8U680-F1
#
_entry.id   AF-A0A2K8U680-F1
#
_cell.length_a   1.000
_cell.length_b   1.000
_cell.length_c   1.000
_cell.angle_alpha   90.00
_cell.angle_beta   90.00
_cell.angle_gamma   90.00
#
_symmetry.space_group_name_H-M   'P 1'
#
loop_
_entity.id
_entity.type
_entity.pdbx_description
1 polymer ?
#
loop_
_entity_poly.entity_id
_entity_poly.type
_entity_poly.pdbx_seq_one_letter_code
_entity_poly.pdbx_strand_id
1 'polypeptide(L)' 'MIELPLAALSVEEKIQVMESLWDDLCHRADDLESPSWHADILAQRAADIAQGTEQFTDWESAKRAIRGRLP' A
#
# COMPACT_ATOMS: atom_id res chain seq x y z
N MET A 1 -17.88 -3.00 18.25
CA MET A 1 -17.11 -1.98 17.52
C MET A 1 -16.05 -1.48 18.46
N ILE A 2 -14.77 -1.50 18.08
CA ILE A 2 -13.69 -0.95 18.90
C ILE A 2 -13.69 0.56 18.63
N GLU A 3 -13.91 1.36 19.67
CA GLU A 3 -13.89 2.83 19.59
C GLU A 3 -12.52 3.32 20.08
N LEU A 4 -11.73 3.93 19.19
CA LEU A 4 -10.50 4.61 19.56
C LEU A 4 -10.80 6.09 19.80
N PRO A 5 -10.29 6.72 20.87
CA PRO A 5 -10.51 8.14 21.15
C PRO A 5 -9.68 9.03 20.23
N LEU A 6 -9.81 8.88 18.91
CA LEU A 6 -8.99 9.55 17.90
C LEU A 6 -9.04 11.08 18.01
N ALA A 7 -10.12 11.65 18.54
CA ALA A 7 -10.22 13.10 18.75
C ALA A 7 -9.27 13.61 19.85
N ALA A 8 -8.89 12.76 20.80
CA ALA A 8 -7.98 13.11 21.90
C ALA A 8 -6.49 12.92 21.55
N LEU A 9 -6.20 12.21 20.46
CA LEU A 9 -4.82 11.91 20.05
C LEU A 9 -4.22 13.05 19.22
N SER A 10 -2.95 13.35 19.47
CA SER A 10 -2.11 14.16 18.58
C SER A 10 -1.94 13.48 17.22
N VAL A 11 -1.41 14.20 16.23
CA VAL A 11 -1.13 13.62 14.91
C VAL A 11 -0.06 12.53 15.02
N GLU A 12 0.98 12.77 15.82
CA GLU A 12 2.06 11.83 16.09
C GLU A 12 1.54 10.55 16.74
N GLU A 13 0.66 10.68 17.74
CA GLU A 13 0.04 9.53 18.42
C GLU A 13 -0.83 8.71 17.46
N LYS A 14 -1.57 9.37 16.56
CA LYS A 14 -2.34 8.66 15.52
C LYS A 14 -1.44 7.87 14.58
N ILE A 15 -0.32 8.45 14.17
CA ILE A 15 0.65 7.78 13.31
C ILE A 15 1.23 6.57 14.03
N GLN A 16 1.64 6.70 15.30
CA GLN A 16 2.14 5.58 16.10
C GLN A 16 1.11 4.45 16.26
N VAL A 17 -0.16 4.80 16.49
CA VAL A 17 -1.25 3.80 16.54
C VAL A 17 -1.42 3.10 15.19
N MET A 18 -1.36 3.84 14.08
CA MET A 18 -1.45 3.28 12.74
C MET A 18 -0.27 2.36 12.43
N GLU A 19 0.95 2.75 12.78
CA GLU A 19 2.16 1.93 12.61
C GLU A 19 2.11 0.65 13.45
N SER A 20 1.69 0.76 14.71
CA SER A 20 1.57 -0.39 15.61
C SER A 20 0.50 -1.37 15.11
N LEU A 21 -0.64 -0.86 14.62
CA LEU A 21 -1.68 -1.68 14.01
C LEU A 21 -1.17 -2.36 12.73
N TRP A 22 -0.46 -1.61 11.88
CA TRP A 22 0.08 -2.12 10.63
C TRP A 22 1.11 -3.24 10.88
N ASP A 23 2.00 -3.05 11.85
CA ASP A 23 2.99 -4.05 12.25
C ASP A 23 2.33 -5.34 12.76
N ASP A 24 1.34 -5.25 13.66
CA ASP A 24 0.59 -6.42 14.15
C ASP A 24 -0.11 -7.18 13.01
N LEU A 25 -0.72 -6.46 12.06
CA LEU A 25 -1.36 -7.06 10.89
C LEU A 25 -0.34 -7.75 9.97
N CYS A 26 0.84 -7.17 9.77
CA CYS A 26 1.91 -7.77 8.97
C CYS A 26 2.38 -9.12 9.53
N HIS A 27 2.43 -9.28 10.86
CA HIS A 27 2.79 -10.55 11.49
C HIS A 27 1.73 -11.66 11.30
N ARG A 28 0.54 -11.28 10.85
CA ARG A 28 -0.61 -12.16 10.62
C ARG A 28 -1.11 -12.09 9.18
N ALA A 29 -0.24 -11.73 8.24
CA ALA A 29 -0.62 -11.51 6.85
C ALA A 29 -1.28 -12.75 6.19
N ASP A 30 -0.89 -13.95 6.63
CA ASP A 30 -1.44 -15.22 6.13
C ASP A 30 -2.86 -15.52 6.67
N ASP A 31 -3.31 -14.84 7.74
CA ASP A 31 -4.66 -15.01 8.29
C ASP A 31 -5.75 -14.40 7.39
N LEU A 32 -5.36 -13.55 6.44
CA LEU A 32 -6.28 -12.89 5.52
C LEU A 32 -5.93 -13.27 4.07
N GLU A 33 -6.77 -14.12 3.47
CA GLU A 33 -6.63 -14.44 2.06
C GLU A 33 -6.82 -13.18 1.20
N SER A 34 -5.86 -12.93 0.30
CA SER A 34 -6.03 -11.92 -0.72
C SER A 34 -7.25 -12.26 -1.59
N PRO A 35 -8.04 -11.25 -2.02
CA PRO A 35 -9.12 -11.49 -2.96
C PRO A 35 -8.64 -12.22 -4.22
N SER A 36 -9.47 -13.12 -4.76
CA SER A 36 -9.08 -13.96 -5.92
C SER A 36 -8.63 -13.15 -7.14
N TRP A 37 -9.24 -11.98 -7.39
CA TRP A 37 -8.88 -11.09 -8.49
C TRP A 37 -7.46 -10.51 -8.36
N HIS A 38 -6.88 -10.49 -7.17
CA HIS A 38 -5.54 -9.92 -6.95
C HIS A 38 -4.48 -10.72 -7.71
N ALA A 39 -4.61 -12.05 -7.72
CA ALA A 39 -3.70 -12.93 -8.46
C ALA A 39 -3.75 -12.65 -9.98
N ASP A 40 -4.95 -12.45 -10.53
CA ASP A 40 -5.14 -12.17 -11.96
C ASP A 40 -4.43 -10.87 -12.37
N ILE A 41 -4.56 -9.81 -11.56
CA ILE A 41 -3.88 -8.53 -11.82
C ILE A 41 -2.36 -8.68 -11.74
N LEU A 42 -1.85 -9.43 -10.77
CA LEU A 42 -0.40 -9.65 -10.64
C LEU A 42 0.15 -10.46 -11.83
N ALA A 43 -0.58 -11.48 -12.28
CA ALA A 43 -0.22 -12.28 -13.45
C ALA A 43 -0.20 -11.43 -14.72
N GLN A 44 -1.22 -10.58 -14.92
CA GLN A 44 -1.28 -9.67 -16.06
C GLN A 44 -0.10 -8.69 -16.07
N ARG A 45 0.18 -8.02 -14.93
CA ARG A 45 1.32 -7.09 -14.82
C ARG A 45 2.67 -7.77 -15.06
N ALA A 46 2.85 -8.99 -14.56
CA ALA A 46 4.05 -9.76 -14.81
C ALA A 46 4.22 -10.09 -16.31
N ALA A 47 3.12 -10.44 -17.00
CA ALA A 47 3.13 -10.68 -18.43
C ALA A 47 3.45 -9.40 -19.23
N ASP A 48 2.91 -8.25 -18.83
CA ASP A 48 3.17 -6.96 -19.49
C ASP A 48 4.63 -6.53 -19.35
N ILE A 49 5.24 -6.76 -18.18
CA ILE A 49 6.67 -6.53 -17.97
C ILE A 49 7.51 -7.48 -18.85
N ALA A 50 7.15 -8.76 -18.93
CA ALA A 50 7.85 -9.74 -19.76
C ALA A 50 7.74 -9.43 -21.26
N GLN A 51 6.62 -8.84 -21.70
CA GLN A 51 6.39 -8.38 -23.07
C GLN A 51 7.02 -7.01 -23.37
N GLY A 52 7.46 -6.29 -22.33
CA GLY A 52 8.03 -4.94 -22.45
C GLY A 52 7.01 -3.82 -22.63
N THR A 53 5.71 -4.12 -22.43
CA THR A 53 4.63 -3.12 -22.47
C THR A 53 4.55 -2.32 -21.18
N GLU A 54 5.02 -2.89 -20.07
CA GLU A 54 5.25 -2.20 -18.80
C GLU A 54 6.70 -2.30 -18.33
N GLN A 55 7.14 -1.36 -17.51
CA GLN A 55 8.51 -1.28 -17.01
C GLN A 55 8.51 -0.76 -15.57
N PHE A 56 9.46 -1.25 -14.78
CA PHE A 56 9.73 -0.64 -13.48
C PHE A 56 10.26 0.77 -13.67
N THR A 57 9.81 1.67 -12.81
CA THR A 57 10.29 3.06 -12.75
C THR A 57 11.01 3.28 -11.43
N ASP A 58 12.13 3.98 -11.50
CA ASP A 58 12.86 4.44 -10.32
C ASP A 58 11.93 5.27 -9.39
N TRP A 59 12.07 5.07 -8.08
CA TRP A 59 11.18 5.66 -7.09
C TRP A 59 11.21 7.19 -7.09
N GLU A 60 12.38 7.81 -7.22
CA GLU A 60 12.47 9.27 -7.30
C GLU A 60 11.82 9.81 -8.58
N SER A 61 11.96 9.07 -9.68
CA SER A 61 11.36 9.39 -10.97
C SER A 61 9.83 9.31 -10.92
N ALA A 62 9.28 8.26 -10.28
CA ALA A 62 7.85 8.13 -10.03
C ALA A 62 7.32 9.29 -9.18
N LYS A 63 8.00 9.64 -8.08
CA LYS A 63 7.62 10.77 -7.21
C LYS A 63 7.60 12.10 -7.97
N ARG A 64 8.61 12.37 -8.80
CA ARG A 64 8.65 13.58 -9.65
C ARG A 64 7.46 13.62 -10.61
N ALA A 65 7.16 12.52 -11.28
CA ALA A 65 6.04 12.44 -12.22
C ALA A 65 4.68 12.68 -11.54
N ILE A 66 4.47 12.10 -10.34
CA ILE A 66 3.24 12.29 -9.56
C ILE A 66 3.09 13.77 -9.15
N ARG A 67 4.13 14.37 -8.58
CA ARG A 67 4.11 15.78 -8.17
C ARG A 67 3.85 16.74 -9.32
N GLY A 68 4.36 16.43 -10.51
CA GLY A 68 4.08 17.21 -11.72
C GLY A 68 2.67 17.06 -12.30
N ARG A 69 1.90 16.06 -11.83
CA ARG A 69 0.50 15.80 -12.25
C ARG A 69 -0.54 16.27 -11.22
N LEU A 70 -0.11 16.61 -10.01
CA LEU A 70 -0.97 17.19 -8.99
C LEU A 70 -1.06 18.70 -9.24
N PRO A 71 -2.27 19.30 -9.20
CA PRO A 71 -2.46 20.74 -9.37
C PRO A 71 -1.80 21.55 -8.25
#